data_AF-A0A2J8J035-F1
#
_entry.id   AF-A0A2J8J035-F1
#
_cell.length_a   1.000
_cell.length_b   1.000
_cell.length_c   1.000
_cell.angle_alpha   90.00
_cell.angle_beta   90.00
_cell.angle_gamma   90.00
#
_symmetry.space_group_name_H-M   'P 1'
#
loop_
_entity.id
_entity.type
_entity.pdbx_description
1 polymer ?
#
loop_
_entity_poly.entity_id
_entity_poly.type
_entity_poly.pdbx_seq_one_letter_code
_entity_poly.pdbx_strand_id
1 'polypeptide(L)'
;RGCPRTALEYCKLILSLEPDEDPLCMLLLIDHLALRARNYEYLIRLFQEWEAHRNLSQLPNFAFSVPLAYFLLSQQTDLPECERSSARQKASLLIQQALTMFPGVLLPLLESCSVRPDASVSSHRFFGPSAEIRLTAHTCVPQPHALRPAAQGPPLTPGHRALPGPPICPCVGLC
;
A
#
# COMPACT_ATOMS: atom_id res chain seq x y z
N ARG A 1 -6.28 -12.18 -14.27
CA ARG A 1 -6.75 -12.44 -15.66
C ARG A 1 -7.90 -11.47 -15.95
N GLY A 2 -7.86 -10.72 -17.05
CA GLY A 2 -8.87 -9.73 -17.44
C GLY A 2 -8.41 -8.94 -18.68
N CYS A 3 -9.31 -8.23 -19.35
CA CYS A 3 -9.02 -7.41 -20.54
C CYS A 3 -8.97 -5.92 -20.17
N PRO A 4 -7.87 -5.41 -19.56
CA PRO A 4 -7.81 -4.05 -19.02
C PRO A 4 -7.99 -2.98 -20.10
N ARG A 5 -7.56 -3.25 -21.33
CA ARG A 5 -7.75 -2.34 -22.47
C ARG A 5 -9.22 -2.13 -22.79
N THR A 6 -9.98 -3.23 -22.91
CA THR A 6 -11.43 -3.16 -23.15
C THR A 6 -12.16 -2.48 -21.99
N ALA A 7 -11.82 -2.84 -20.75
CA ALA A 7 -12.41 -2.21 -19.57
C ALA A 7 -12.15 -0.71 -19.52
N LEU A 8 -10.94 -0.26 -19.88
CA LEU A 8 -10.61 1.16 -19.98
C LEU A 8 -11.48 1.88 -21.00
N GLU A 9 -11.70 1.30 -22.19
CA GLU A 9 -12.56 1.94 -23.21
C GLU A 9 -14.02 2.04 -22.75
N TYR A 10 -14.54 1.04 -22.04
CA TYR A 10 -15.86 1.15 -21.40
C TYR A 10 -15.90 2.24 -20.32
N CYS A 11 -14.85 2.37 -19.51
CA CYS A 11 -14.80 3.42 -18.49
C CYS A 11 -14.77 4.82 -19.11
N LYS A 12 -13.97 5.01 -20.17
CA LYS A 12 -13.96 6.24 -20.96
C LYS A 12 -15.34 6.56 -21.54
N LEU A 13 -16.02 5.55 -22.09
CA LEU A 13 -17.37 5.71 -22.63
C LEU A 13 -18.35 6.15 -21.53
N ILE A 14 -18.37 5.47 -20.38
CA ILE A 14 -19.27 5.81 -19.27
C ILE A 14 -19.00 7.25 -18.78
N LEU A 15 -17.73 7.63 -18.60
CA LEU A 15 -17.37 9.00 -18.21
C LEU A 15 -17.75 10.04 -19.27
N SER A 16 -17.77 9.68 -20.56
CA SER A 16 -18.20 10.59 -21.61
C SER A 16 -19.70 10.87 -21.61
N LEU A 17 -20.51 10.03 -20.94
CA LEU A 17 -21.96 10.24 -20.83
C LEU A 17 -22.27 11.32 -19.79
N GLU A 18 -21.68 11.22 -18.60
CA GLU A 18 -21.85 12.19 -17.50
C GLU A 18 -20.50 12.48 -16.81
N PRO A 19 -19.66 13.35 -17.38
CA PRO A 19 -18.31 13.61 -16.87
C PRO A 19 -18.28 14.42 -15.56
N ASP A 20 -19.31 15.23 -15.30
CA ASP A 20 -19.39 16.18 -14.18
C ASP A 20 -20.04 15.60 -12.92
N GLU A 21 -21.06 14.77 -13.06
CA GLU A 21 -21.68 14.11 -11.90
C GLU A 21 -20.95 12.82 -11.54
N ASP A 22 -20.42 12.07 -12.53
CA ASP A 22 -19.78 10.76 -12.36
C ASP A 22 -20.46 9.89 -11.27
N PRO A 23 -21.76 9.56 -11.43
CA PRO A 23 -22.53 8.89 -10.38
C PRO A 23 -22.01 7.48 -10.06
N LEU A 24 -21.23 6.89 -10.98
CA LEU A 24 -20.59 5.59 -10.81
C LEU A 24 -19.14 5.70 -10.29
N CYS A 25 -18.65 6.92 -10.05
CA CYS A 25 -17.29 7.22 -9.56
C CYS A 25 -16.20 6.55 -10.41
N MET A 26 -16.39 6.53 -11.73
CA MET A 26 -15.46 5.93 -12.69
C MET A 26 -14.08 6.60 -12.66
N LEU A 27 -14.00 7.88 -12.25
CA LEU A 27 -12.72 8.56 -11.99
C LEU A 27 -11.86 7.85 -10.94
N LEU A 28 -12.45 7.18 -9.96
CA LEU A 28 -11.70 6.45 -8.93
C LEU A 28 -11.11 5.12 -9.43
N LEU A 29 -11.54 4.64 -10.60
CA LEU A 29 -11.13 3.37 -11.20
C LEU A 29 -10.25 3.55 -12.44
N ILE A 30 -10.44 4.64 -13.17
CA ILE A 30 -9.86 4.81 -14.50
C ILE A 30 -8.33 4.82 -14.50
N ASP A 31 -7.71 5.33 -13.44
CA ASP A 31 -6.26 5.39 -13.28
C ASP A 31 -5.65 3.99 -13.21
N HIS A 32 -6.27 3.11 -12.41
CA HIS A 32 -5.86 1.71 -12.30
C HIS A 32 -5.98 0.99 -13.64
N LEU A 33 -7.08 1.19 -14.37
CA LEU A 33 -7.29 0.57 -15.67
C LEU A 33 -6.33 1.10 -16.73
N ALA A 34 -6.02 2.40 -16.72
CA ALA A 34 -5.07 3.02 -17.63
C ALA A 34 -3.65 2.46 -17.43
N LEU A 35 -3.20 2.33 -16.18
CA LEU A 35 -1.92 1.70 -15.85
C LEU A 35 -1.87 0.24 -16.31
N ARG A 36 -2.93 -0.54 -16.06
CA ARG A 36 -2.99 -1.95 -16.47
C ARG A 36 -3.09 -2.16 -17.97
N ALA A 37 -3.71 -1.21 -18.68
CA ALA A 37 -3.75 -1.20 -20.14
C ALA A 37 -2.46 -0.64 -20.76
N ARG A 38 -1.50 -0.19 -19.95
CA ARG A 38 -0.26 0.50 -20.35
C ARG A 38 -0.50 1.77 -21.17
N ASN A 39 -1.63 2.43 -20.96
CA ASN A 39 -1.98 3.67 -21.64
C ASN A 39 -1.63 4.86 -20.73
N TYR A 40 -0.33 5.08 -20.52
CA TYR A 40 0.20 6.07 -19.57
C TYR A 40 -0.05 7.50 -20.04
N GLU A 41 0.09 7.75 -21.34
CA GLU A 41 -0.15 9.07 -21.93
C GLU A 41 -1.59 9.54 -21.72
N TYR A 42 -2.56 8.65 -21.88
CA TYR A 42 -3.96 8.96 -21.61
C TYR A 42 -4.18 9.38 -20.15
N LEU A 43 -3.62 8.64 -19.18
CA LEU A 43 -3.75 8.98 -17.76
C LEU A 43 -3.12 10.33 -17.44
N ILE A 44 -1.93 10.60 -17.96
CA ILE A 44 -1.23 11.87 -17.76
C ILE A 44 -2.05 13.02 -18.34
N ARG A 45 -2.58 12.85 -19.55
CA ARG A 45 -3.41 13.86 -20.22
C ARG A 45 -4.70 14.12 -19.45
N LEU A 46 -5.40 13.07 -19.03
CA LEU A 46 -6.60 13.16 -18.21
C LEU A 46 -6.32 13.98 -16.94
N PHE A 47 -5.23 13.65 -16.23
CA PHE A 47 -4.83 14.38 -15.03
C PHE A 47 -4.61 15.87 -15.33
N GLN A 48 -3.84 16.21 -16.36
CA GLN A 48 -3.56 17.61 -16.70
C GLN A 48 -4.81 18.42 -17.06
N GLU A 49 -5.75 17.81 -17.78
CA GLU A 49 -6.97 18.49 -18.22
C GLU A 49 -7.98 18.66 -17.06
N TRP A 50 -8.07 17.69 -16.15
CA TRP A 50 -9.14 17.63 -15.14
C TRP A 50 -8.70 18.08 -13.74
N GLU A 51 -7.39 18.18 -13.47
CA GLU A 51 -6.86 18.59 -12.17
C GLU A 51 -7.46 19.91 -11.69
N ALA A 52 -7.53 20.93 -12.54
CA ALA A 52 -7.96 22.28 -12.17
C ALA A 52 -9.42 22.35 -11.68
N HIS A 53 -10.29 21.45 -12.15
CA HIS A 53 -11.73 21.48 -11.86
C HIS A 53 -12.16 20.39 -10.87
N ARG A 54 -11.38 19.31 -10.76
CA ARG A 54 -11.70 18.14 -9.91
C ARG A 54 -10.74 17.92 -8.76
N ASN A 55 -9.62 18.64 -8.70
CA ASN A 55 -8.56 18.48 -7.70
C ASN A 55 -8.09 17.02 -7.58
N LEU A 56 -7.79 16.37 -8.71
CA LEU A 56 -7.44 14.95 -8.75
C LEU A 56 -6.22 14.62 -7.88
N SER A 57 -5.30 15.57 -7.68
CA SER A 57 -4.16 15.42 -6.77
C SER A 57 -4.56 15.16 -5.31
N GLN A 58 -5.76 15.55 -4.89
CA GLN A 58 -6.29 15.26 -3.55
C GLN A 58 -6.80 13.83 -3.41
N LEU A 59 -6.92 13.09 -4.52
CA LEU A 59 -7.29 11.69 -4.50
C LEU A 59 -6.02 10.83 -4.46
N PRO A 60 -5.88 9.92 -3.47
CA PRO A 60 -4.70 9.06 -3.38
C PRO A 60 -4.46 8.24 -4.64
N ASN A 61 -5.52 7.80 -5.33
CA ASN A 61 -5.40 7.00 -6.55
C ASN A 61 -4.58 7.75 -7.62
N PHE A 62 -4.94 9.00 -7.97
CA PHE A 62 -4.23 9.83 -8.94
C PHE A 62 -2.87 10.31 -8.43
N ALA A 63 -2.80 10.71 -7.16
CA ALA A 63 -1.56 11.18 -6.56
C ALA A 63 -0.43 10.15 -6.65
N PHE A 64 -0.74 8.85 -6.59
CA PHE A 64 0.25 7.78 -6.74
C PHE A 64 0.33 7.23 -8.17
N SER A 65 -0.79 7.11 -8.89
CA SER A 65 -0.81 6.51 -10.24
C SER A 65 -0.18 7.40 -11.31
N VAL A 66 -0.30 8.73 -11.21
CA VAL A 66 0.27 9.68 -12.18
C VAL A 66 1.81 9.70 -12.12
N PRO A 67 2.48 9.85 -10.95
CA PRO A 67 3.93 9.69 -10.88
C PRO A 67 4.40 8.33 -11.39
N LEU A 68 3.66 7.26 -11.10
CA LEU A 68 3.96 5.93 -11.62
C LEU A 68 3.85 5.88 -13.15
N ALA A 69 2.84 6.51 -13.75
CA ALA A 69 2.69 6.59 -15.19
C ALA A 69 3.86 7.34 -15.84
N TYR A 70 4.29 8.48 -15.27
CA TYR A 70 5.48 9.20 -15.74
C TYR A 70 6.75 8.35 -15.64
N PHE A 71 6.93 7.61 -14.55
CA PHE A 71 8.07 6.72 -14.39
C PHE A 71 8.06 5.58 -15.41
N LEU A 72 6.91 4.93 -15.62
CA LEU A 72 6.77 3.85 -16.60
C LEU A 72 6.96 4.36 -18.04
N LEU A 73 6.50 5.57 -18.36
CA LEU A 73 6.75 6.23 -19.63
C LEU A 73 8.25 6.48 -19.84
N SER A 74 8.97 6.92 -18.80
CA SER A 74 10.42 7.15 -18.87
C SER A 74 11.25 5.89 -19.15
N GLN A 75 10.69 4.70 -18.92
CA GLN A 75 11.34 3.42 -19.20
C GLN A 75 11.12 2.94 -20.65
N GLN A 76 10.24 3.57 -21.42
CA GLN A 76 10.00 3.17 -22.81
C GLN A 76 11.18 3.58 -23.69
N THR A 77 11.81 2.61 -24.36
CA THR A 77 13.01 2.82 -25.19
C THR A 77 12.76 3.64 -26.46
N ASP A 78 11.50 3.78 -26.86
CA ASP A 78 11.10 4.46 -28.09
C ASP A 78 11.17 5.99 -27.97
N LEU A 79 11.25 6.52 -26.74
CA LEU A 79 11.30 7.95 -26.46
C LEU A 79 12.74 8.48 -26.43
N PRO A 80 12.96 9.73 -26.88
CA PRO A 80 14.26 10.37 -26.80
C PRO A 80 14.72 10.56 -25.34
N GLU A 81 16.04 10.55 -25.12
CA GLU A 81 16.64 10.63 -23.78
C GLU A 81 16.21 11.87 -23.00
N CYS A 82 16.04 13.01 -23.67
CA CYS A 82 15.59 14.25 -23.03
C CYS A 82 14.16 14.13 -22.46
N GLU A 83 13.26 13.43 -23.16
CA GLU A 83 11.89 13.23 -22.70
C GLU A 83 11.85 12.21 -21.56
N ARG A 84 12.65 11.14 -21.66
CA ARG A 84 12.77 10.14 -20.58
C ARG A 84 13.30 10.75 -19.30
N SER A 85 14.38 11.53 -19.37
CA SER A 85 14.94 12.22 -18.20
C SER A 85 13.95 13.22 -17.59
N SER A 86 13.26 14.01 -18.42
CA SER A 86 12.21 14.93 -17.98
C SER A 86 11.03 14.21 -17.30
N ALA A 87 10.53 13.12 -17.89
CA ALA A 87 9.47 12.30 -17.31
C ALA A 87 9.88 11.69 -15.97
N ARG A 88 11.12 11.19 -15.86
CA ARG A 88 11.66 10.63 -14.62
C ARG A 88 11.80 11.69 -13.52
N GLN A 89 12.21 12.91 -13.88
CA GLN A 89 12.29 14.02 -12.94
C GLN A 89 10.89 14.42 -12.44
N LYS A 90 9.92 14.51 -13.35
CA LYS A 90 8.51 14.77 -12.98
C LYS A 90 7.95 13.67 -12.07
N ALA A 91 8.20 12.40 -12.38
CA ALA A 91 7.78 11.29 -11.53
C ALA A 91 8.34 11.42 -10.11
N SER A 92 9.64 11.73 -9.99
CA SER A 92 10.32 11.93 -8.70
C SER A 92 9.74 13.10 -7.90
N LEU A 93 9.36 14.19 -8.55
CA LEU A 93 8.73 15.34 -7.89
C LEU A 93 7.32 14.97 -7.40
N LEU A 94 6.49 14.40 -8.28
CA LEU A 94 5.09 14.10 -7.98
C LEU A 94 4.96 13.05 -6.88
N ILE A 95 5.82 12.03 -6.85
CA ILE A 95 5.77 11.02 -5.77
C ILE A 95 6.14 11.62 -4.42
N GLN A 96 7.09 12.57 -4.36
CA GLN A 96 7.43 13.28 -3.12
C GLN A 96 6.24 14.13 -2.63
N GLN A 97 5.55 14.80 -3.55
CA GLN A 97 4.33 15.55 -3.22
C GLN A 97 3.22 14.63 -2.71
N ALA A 98 3.00 13.48 -3.37
CA ALA A 98 2.02 12.49 -2.94
C ALA A 98 2.33 11.94 -1.53
N LEU A 99 3.59 11.61 -1.24
CA LEU A 99 4.01 11.15 0.09
C LEU A 99 3.86 12.25 1.17
N THR A 100 4.00 13.52 0.79
CA THR A 100 3.77 14.64 1.71
C THR A 100 2.27 14.83 2.00
N MET A 101 1.41 14.64 0.99
CA MET A 101 -0.04 14.76 1.12
C MET A 101 -0.69 13.55 1.81
N PHE A 102 -0.15 12.35 1.60
CA PHE A 102 -0.68 11.08 2.12
C PHE A 102 0.41 10.33 2.91
N PRO A 103 0.83 10.86 4.06
CA PRO A 103 2.03 10.35 4.75
C PRO A 103 1.83 8.94 5.34
N GLY A 104 0.59 8.55 5.63
CA GLY A 104 0.27 7.21 6.14
C GLY A 104 0.47 6.06 5.14
N VAL A 105 0.79 6.35 3.87
CA VAL A 105 1.07 5.36 2.83
C VAL A 105 2.56 4.98 2.79
N LEU A 106 3.46 5.82 3.32
CA LEU A 106 4.91 5.61 3.19
C LEU A 106 5.38 4.31 3.84
N LEU A 107 5.00 4.06 5.10
CA LEU A 107 5.46 2.86 5.82
C LEU A 107 4.98 1.56 5.15
N PRO A 108 3.68 1.38 4.80
CA PRO A 108 3.23 0.21 4.06
C PRO A 108 3.98 -0.02 2.73
N LEU A 109 4.34 1.05 2.02
CA LEU A 109 5.12 0.96 0.78
C LEU A 109 6.56 0.48 1.04
N LEU A 110 7.22 1.01 2.07
CA LEU A 110 8.58 0.59 2.44
C LEU A 110 8.62 -0.87 2.87
N GLU A 111 7.63 -1.31 3.65
CA GLU A 111 7.46 -2.72 4.05
C GLU A 111 7.28 -3.62 2.83
N SER A 112 6.41 -3.23 1.89
CA SER A 112 6.17 -3.98 0.64
C SER A 112 7.45 -4.09 -0.22
N CYS A 113 8.30 -3.06 -0.17
CA CYS A 113 9.59 -3.04 -0.86
C CYS A 113 10.72 -3.72 -0.05
N SER A 114 10.45 -4.23 1.16
CA SER A 114 11.46 -4.75 2.09
C SER A 114 12.58 -3.75 2.42
N VAL A 115 12.26 -2.44 2.40
CA VAL A 115 13.18 -1.34 2.71
C VAL A 115 12.97 -0.90 4.15
N ARG A 116 14.06 -0.74 4.91
CA ARG A 116 14.00 -0.21 6.28
C ARG A 116 13.97 1.31 6.27
N PRO A 117 13.03 1.96 6.98
CA PRO A 117 13.04 3.40 7.13
C PRO A 117 14.22 3.83 7.99
N ASP A 118 14.85 4.95 7.61
CA ASP A 118 15.91 5.57 8.41
C ASP A 118 15.37 6.15 9.73
N ALA A 119 16.28 6.44 10.67
CA ALA A 119 15.96 7.02 11.97
C ALA A 119 15.18 8.35 11.86
N SER A 120 15.45 9.14 10.82
CA SER A 120 14.75 10.41 10.54
C SER A 120 13.29 10.21 10.14
N VAL A 121 12.97 9.12 9.45
CA VAL A 121 11.60 8.81 9.00
C VAL A 121 10.80 8.14 10.11
N SER A 122 11.40 7.16 10.80
CA SER A 122 10.75 6.41 11.88
C SER A 122 10.42 7.27 13.10
N SER A 123 11.20 8.30 13.39
CA SER A 123 10.95 9.26 14.48
C SER A 123 10.05 10.45 14.08
N HIS A 124 9.72 10.60 12.80
CA HIS A 124 8.98 11.76 12.31
C HIS A 124 7.49 11.69 12.69
N ARG A 125 6.91 12.81 13.13
CA ARG A 125 5.50 12.88 13.55
C ARG A 125 4.50 12.42 12.48
N PHE A 126 4.79 12.71 11.21
CA PHE A 126 3.91 12.38 10.10
C PHE A 126 4.18 11.01 9.48
N PHE A 127 5.38 10.44 9.66
CA PHE A 127 5.76 9.16 9.03
C PHE A 127 6.02 8.03 10.02
N GLY A 128 5.92 8.31 11.32
CA GLY A 128 6.06 7.31 12.37
C GLY A 128 4.82 6.44 12.54
N PRO A 129 4.86 5.45 13.45
CA PRO A 129 3.82 4.44 13.63
C PRO A 129 2.44 5.02 14.02
N SER A 130 2.41 6.26 14.52
CA SER A 130 1.16 6.96 14.83
C SER A 130 0.39 7.45 13.59
N ALA A 131 1.03 7.51 12.43
CA ALA A 131 0.43 7.94 11.16
C ALA A 131 0.01 6.76 10.26
N GLU A 132 0.20 5.52 10.72
CA GLU A 132 -0.22 4.32 10.01
C GLU A 132 -1.72 4.34 9.76
N ILE A 133 -2.11 4.23 8.49
CA ILE A 133 -3.48 3.84 8.14
C ILE A 133 -3.62 2.42 8.65
N ARG A 134 -4.36 2.23 9.75
CA ARG A 134 -4.72 0.91 10.28
C ARG A 134 -5.64 0.21 9.29
N LEU A 135 -5.10 -0.24 8.17
CA LEU A 135 -5.67 -1.34 7.42
C LEU A 135 -5.47 -2.55 8.32
N THR A 136 -6.47 -2.81 9.16
CA THR A 136 -6.59 -4.07 9.90
C THR A 136 -6.84 -5.19 8.89
N ALA A 137 -5.81 -5.50 8.11
CA ALA A 137 -5.71 -6.78 7.46
C ALA A 137 -5.52 -7.79 8.59
N HIS A 138 -6.52 -8.62 8.80
CA HIS A 138 -6.38 -9.89 9.50
C HIS A 138 -5.33 -10.74 8.78
N THR A 139 -4.06 -10.47 9.03
CA THR A 139 -2.96 -11.38 8.78
C THR A 139 -2.28 -11.57 10.12
N CYS A 140 -2.80 -12.54 10.86
CA CYS A 140 -2.03 -13.23 11.88
C CYS A 140 -0.82 -13.84 11.17
N VAL A 141 0.28 -13.08 11.08
CA VAL A 141 1.59 -13.64 10.78
C VAL A 141 2.01 -14.33 12.07
N PRO A 142 2.08 -15.67 12.12
CA PRO A 142 2.64 -16.32 13.29
C PRO A 142 4.11 -15.90 13.36
N GLN A 143 4.50 -15.26 14.46
CA GLN A 143 5.92 -15.07 14.77
C GLN A 143 6.59 -16.46 14.75
N PRO A 144 7.76 -16.62 14.12
CA PRO A 144 8.55 -17.82 14.32
C PRO A 144 9.06 -17.80 15.76
N HIS A 145 8.36 -18.51 16.64
CA HIS A 145 8.82 -18.78 17.99
C HIS A 145 10.17 -19.48 17.88
N ALA A 146 11.18 -18.91 18.51
CA ALA A 146 12.52 -19.47 18.62
C ALA A 146 12.43 -20.94 19.04
N LEU A 147 13.04 -21.83 18.26
CA LEU A 147 13.36 -23.19 18.71
C LEU A 147 14.17 -23.07 20.00
N ARG A 148 13.54 -23.37 21.14
CA ARG A 148 14.25 -23.69 22.38
C ARG A 148 15.06 -24.98 22.14
N PRO A 149 16.36 -25.02 22.44
CA PRO A 149 17.08 -26.29 22.44
C PRO A 149 16.58 -27.16 23.61
N ALA A 150 16.37 -28.43 23.31
CA ALA A 150 15.93 -29.45 24.25
C ALA A 150 17.07 -29.83 25.23
N ALA A 151 16.67 -29.92 26.51
CA ALA A 151 17.15 -30.83 27.55
C ALA A 151 18.66 -31.01 27.80
N GLN A 152 19.10 -30.57 29.00
CA GLN A 152 19.98 -31.36 29.85
C GLN A 152 19.33 -31.44 31.23
N GLY A 153 18.86 -32.63 31.60
CA GLY A 153 18.22 -32.89 32.89
C GLY A 153 19.26 -33.02 34.02
N PRO A 154 18.92 -32.62 35.26
CA PRO A 154 19.74 -32.91 36.42
C PRO A 154 19.49 -34.35 36.92
N PRO A 155 20.49 -35.00 37.55
CA PRO A 155 20.38 -36.40 37.97
C PRO A 155 19.52 -36.58 39.22
N LEU A 156 18.88 -37.75 39.27
CA LEU A 156 18.03 -38.27 40.34
C LEU A 156 18.80 -38.50 41.65
N THR A 157 18.17 -38.16 42.78
CA THR A 157 18.36 -38.88 44.06
C THR A 157 17.03 -39.05 44.81
N PRO A 158 16.87 -40.10 45.65
CA PRO A 158 15.57 -40.66 46.02
C PRO A 158 15.16 -40.33 47.47
N GLY A 159 13.85 -40.18 47.74
CA GLY A 159 13.37 -40.17 49.13
C GLY A 159 11.93 -39.72 49.38
N HIS A 160 11.03 -40.71 49.50
CA HIS A 160 9.81 -40.76 50.33
C HIS A 160 8.45 -40.22 49.80
N ARG A 161 7.53 -41.21 49.62
CA ARG A 161 6.04 -41.27 49.74
C ARG A 161 5.35 -40.06 50.41
N ALA A 162 4.13 -39.60 50.08
CA ALA A 162 2.92 -40.28 49.57
C ALA A 162 1.90 -39.29 48.91
N LEU A 163 1.01 -39.82 48.06
CA LEU A 163 -0.29 -39.26 47.59
C LEU A 163 -1.39 -39.39 48.69
N PRO A 164 -2.67 -38.96 48.54
CA PRO A 164 -3.42 -38.35 47.40
C PRO A 164 -4.22 -37.05 47.75
N GLY A 165 -4.60 -36.19 46.80
CA GLY A 165 -5.96 -36.18 46.20
C GLY A 165 -6.68 -34.81 46.34
N PRO A 166 -7.67 -34.47 45.49
CA PRO A 166 -8.06 -33.11 45.04
C PRO A 166 -9.38 -32.62 45.72
N PRO A 167 -10.22 -31.68 45.21
CA PRO A 167 -10.17 -30.69 44.10
C PRO A 167 -10.46 -29.24 44.61
N ILE A 168 -10.53 -28.17 43.80
CA ILE A 168 -11.77 -27.66 43.18
C ILE A 168 -11.40 -26.37 42.42
N CYS A 169 -11.75 -26.36 41.14
CA CYS A 169 -11.93 -25.19 40.30
C CYS A 169 -13.28 -24.54 40.63
N PRO A 170 -13.42 -23.21 40.54
CA PRO A 170 -14.55 -22.74 39.75
C PRO A 170 -14.16 -21.63 38.79
N CYS A 171 -14.43 -21.89 37.51
CA CYS A 171 -14.80 -20.87 36.55
C CYS A 171 -16.06 -20.14 37.04
N VAL A 172 -16.02 -18.81 37.16
CA VAL A 172 -17.13 -17.88 36.93
C VAL A 172 -16.46 -16.54 36.59
N GLY A 173 -16.52 -16.07 35.33
CA GLY A 173 -17.49 -15.04 34.91
C GLY A 173 -16.95 -13.64 35.23
N LEU A 174 -17.19 -12.58 34.49
CA LEU A 174 -18.15 -12.29 33.43
C LEU A 174 -17.81 -10.87 32.95
N CYS A 175 -18.08 -10.60 31.68
CA CYS A 175 -18.23 -9.27 31.06
C CYS A 175 -16.97 -8.40 30.87
#